data_AF-A0A367IRB2-F1
#
_entry.id   AF-A0A367IRB2-F1
#
_cell.length_a   1.000
_cell.length_b   1.000
_cell.length_c   1.000
_cell.angle_alpha   90.00
_cell.angle_beta   90.00
_cell.angle_gamma   90.00
#
_symmetry.space_group_name_H-M   'P 1'
#
loop_
_entity.id
_entity.type
_entity.pdbx_description
1 polymer ?
#
loop_
_entity_poly.entity_id
_entity_poly.type
_entity_poly.pdbx_seq_one_letter_code
_entity_poly.pdbx_strand_id
1 'polypeptide(L)'
;MNRFSKRNLTEETQEEVPLIIDQAIAINKLPFWSLFAACISCLGGFLFGYDLGVVGILIAPSFQSHFGIDPNDKLKEADINGTIVSVLQIGCLFGALLATSTADAIGRKFTIACASFVSVVGGVFQIIGYDLGMMYAGRIISGLGVGALSALVPLYVSEIAHQNHRGLLGGLWMFFIATGLASSYWANYIVRLLIEDDDDLLWRIPLIIQIIPAIVLFLGMIFLFETPRWLCTHHQADKAYQVLCKLRGTTNVKEEMDQIRLSVETEAKQTASTTWKHVFSIHNRKRLLLGCSLQALQQMTGTNVINYFSPIVFRSIGLSSSEAELFATGMYGIVKMIVVLIGFSFLIDRFGRRPLLIGGGIALAICLCSVSVCVTLTPVEKSESLSTTAILGILFMY
;
A
#
# COMPACT_ATOMS: atom_id res chain seq x y z
N MET A 1 9.58 61.90 38.78
CA MET A 1 9.89 61.00 37.64
C MET A 1 9.69 59.56 38.09
N ASN A 2 9.19 58.67 37.23
CA ASN A 2 8.84 57.25 37.46
C ASN A 2 7.38 56.91 37.79
N ARG A 3 6.44 57.30 36.91
CA ARG A 3 5.12 56.64 36.81
C ARG A 3 4.66 56.31 35.38
N PHE A 4 5.60 56.27 34.42
CA PHE A 4 5.34 55.86 33.03
C PHE A 4 6.34 54.77 32.62
N SER A 5 6.15 53.52 33.08
CA SER A 5 6.91 52.37 32.53
C SER A 5 6.31 50.99 32.86
N LYS A 6 5.05 50.90 33.31
CA LYS A 6 4.43 49.61 33.65
C LYS A 6 3.11 49.32 32.96
N ARG A 7 2.69 50.15 32.00
CA ARG A 7 1.41 49.96 31.29
C ARG A 7 1.52 49.33 29.90
N ASN A 8 2.74 49.14 29.37
CA ASN A 8 2.93 48.65 28.00
C ASN A 8 3.47 47.22 27.90
N LEU A 9 3.69 46.51 29.02
CA LEU A 9 4.27 45.15 29.01
C LEU A 9 3.24 44.02 29.23
N THR A 10 1.99 44.38 29.56
CA THR A 10 0.91 43.41 29.80
C THR A 10 -0.09 43.30 28.66
N GLU A 11 -0.12 44.25 27.72
CA GLU A 11 -1.03 44.18 26.56
C GLU A 11 -0.41 43.38 25.39
N GLU A 12 0.90 43.48 25.12
CA GLU A 12 1.54 42.68 24.05
C GLU A 12 1.61 41.17 24.36
N THR A 13 1.69 40.77 25.63
CA THR A 13 1.75 39.35 26.01
C THR A 13 0.39 38.66 26.11
N GLN A 14 -0.72 39.40 26.17
CA GLN A 14 -2.06 38.82 26.23
C GLN A 14 -2.72 38.64 24.85
N GLU A 15 -2.24 39.31 23.80
CA GLU A 15 -2.70 39.06 22.42
C GLU A 15 -1.93 37.92 21.72
N GLU A 16 -0.63 37.74 22.00
CA GLU A 16 0.17 36.65 21.40
C GLU A 16 -0.19 35.26 21.95
N VAL A 17 -0.49 35.13 23.24
CA VAL A 17 -0.81 33.86 23.90
C VAL A 17 -2.08 33.18 23.37
N PRO A 18 -3.24 33.85 23.18
CA PRO A 18 -4.40 33.23 22.55
C PRO A 18 -4.12 32.87 21.09
N LEU A 19 -3.31 33.64 20.37
CA LEU A 19 -2.90 33.34 19.00
C LEU A 19 -2.04 32.07 18.91
N ILE A 20 -1.12 31.85 19.85
CA ILE A 20 -0.29 30.64 19.91
C ILE A 20 -1.12 29.41 20.30
N ILE A 21 -2.08 29.56 21.22
CA ILE A 21 -2.97 28.46 21.64
C ILE A 21 -3.96 28.11 20.52
N ASP A 22 -4.56 29.10 19.87
CA ASP A 22 -5.43 28.89 18.72
C ASP A 22 -4.65 28.36 17.50
N GLN A 23 -3.39 28.77 17.31
CA GLN A 23 -2.49 28.16 16.32
C GLN A 23 -2.19 26.70 16.67
N ALA A 24 -1.88 26.38 17.92
CA ALA A 24 -1.65 25.00 18.35
C ALA A 24 -2.91 24.13 18.18
N ILE A 25 -4.10 24.67 18.45
CA ILE A 25 -5.39 23.99 18.27
C ILE A 25 -5.74 23.85 16.78
N ALA A 26 -5.47 24.85 15.94
CA ALA A 26 -5.65 24.80 14.49
C ALA A 26 -4.68 23.82 13.81
N ILE A 27 -3.42 23.76 14.27
CA ILE A 27 -2.40 22.80 13.83
C ILE A 27 -2.77 21.36 14.24
N ASN A 28 -3.54 21.19 15.33
CA ASN A 28 -3.96 19.87 15.80
C ASN A 28 -5.17 19.31 15.05
N LYS A 29 -5.95 20.14 14.36
CA LYS A 29 -7.04 19.67 13.49
C LYS A 29 -6.46 19.23 12.15
N LEU A 30 -6.65 17.96 11.78
CA LEU A 30 -6.35 17.50 10.43
C LEU A 30 -7.27 18.24 9.44
N PRO A 31 -6.73 19.04 8.52
CA PRO A 31 -7.55 19.74 7.54
C PRO A 31 -8.16 18.74 6.56
N PHE A 32 -9.45 18.96 6.23
CA PHE A 32 -10.23 18.07 5.37
C PHE A 32 -9.52 17.74 4.05
N TRP A 33 -8.93 18.74 3.39
CA TRP A 33 -8.24 18.55 2.11
C TRP A 33 -6.99 17.67 2.21
N SER A 34 -6.27 17.70 3.33
CA SER A 34 -5.09 16.86 3.53
C SER A 34 -5.50 15.40 3.73
N LEU A 35 -6.51 15.16 4.58
CA LEU A 35 -7.05 13.82 4.79
C LEU A 35 -7.69 13.27 3.50
N PHE A 36 -8.48 14.08 2.82
CA PHE A 36 -9.14 13.69 1.56
C PHE A 36 -8.13 13.34 0.47
N ALA A 37 -7.09 14.16 0.27
CA ALA A 37 -6.03 13.88 -0.68
C ALA A 37 -5.22 12.64 -0.29
N ALA A 38 -4.96 12.42 1.00
CA ALA A 38 -4.29 11.23 1.48
C ALA A 38 -5.13 9.96 1.27
N CYS A 39 -6.42 9.97 1.61
CA CYS A 39 -7.31 8.83 1.42
C CYS A 39 -7.47 8.47 -0.06
N ILE A 40 -7.71 9.46 -0.94
CA ILE A 40 -7.83 9.23 -2.38
C ILE A 40 -6.53 8.67 -2.95
N SER A 41 -5.38 9.26 -2.64
CA SER A 41 -4.10 8.73 -3.12
C SER A 41 -3.79 7.34 -2.55
N CYS A 42 -4.15 7.06 -1.29
CA CYS A 42 -4.00 5.75 -0.66
C CYS A 42 -4.88 4.65 -1.26
N LEU A 43 -5.87 4.97 -2.11
CA LEU A 43 -6.53 3.96 -2.94
C LEU A 43 -5.54 3.22 -3.86
N GLY A 44 -4.39 3.82 -4.20
CA GLY A 44 -3.32 3.08 -4.88
C GLY A 44 -2.75 1.93 -4.03
N GLY A 45 -2.79 2.07 -2.70
CA GLY A 45 -2.41 1.02 -1.76
C GLY A 45 -3.49 -0.05 -1.69
N PHE A 46 -4.76 0.36 -1.74
CA PHE A 46 -5.88 -0.58 -1.87
C PHE A 46 -5.73 -1.44 -3.12
N LEU A 47 -5.40 -0.85 -4.27
CA LEU A 47 -5.16 -1.61 -5.51
C LEU A 47 -4.03 -2.62 -5.34
N PHE A 48 -2.89 -2.18 -4.82
CA PHE A 48 -1.77 -3.06 -4.51
C PHE A 48 -2.21 -4.24 -3.63
N GLY A 49 -2.93 -3.96 -2.54
CA GLY A 49 -3.46 -4.98 -1.63
C GLY A 49 -4.47 -5.92 -2.29
N TYR A 50 -5.36 -5.39 -3.14
CA TYR A 50 -6.36 -6.17 -3.84
C TYR A 50 -5.72 -7.14 -4.84
N ASP A 51 -4.72 -6.69 -5.60
CA ASP A 51 -3.92 -7.53 -6.51
C ASP A 51 -3.23 -8.69 -5.79
N LEU A 52 -2.85 -8.50 -4.52
CA LEU A 52 -2.29 -9.58 -3.70
C LEU A 52 -3.33 -10.66 -3.36
N GLY A 53 -4.56 -10.25 -3.05
CA GLY A 53 -5.61 -11.19 -2.61
C GLY A 53 -6.36 -11.86 -3.76
N VAL A 54 -6.46 -11.18 -4.92
CA VAL A 54 -7.30 -11.65 -6.04
C VAL A 54 -6.72 -12.90 -6.69
N VAL A 55 -5.46 -13.22 -6.42
CA VAL A 55 -4.79 -14.46 -6.82
C VAL A 55 -5.53 -15.71 -6.33
N GLY A 56 -6.38 -15.61 -5.30
CA GLY A 56 -7.26 -16.69 -4.88
C GLY A 56 -8.22 -17.21 -5.96
N ILE A 57 -8.43 -16.49 -7.08
CA ILE A 57 -9.22 -17.00 -8.23
C ILE A 57 -8.53 -18.13 -9.00
N LEU A 58 -7.20 -18.26 -8.89
CA LEU A 58 -6.43 -19.23 -9.70
C LEU A 58 -6.72 -20.69 -9.35
N ILE A 59 -7.26 -20.91 -8.14
CA ILE A 59 -7.69 -22.23 -7.66
C ILE A 59 -9.17 -22.52 -7.99
N ALA A 60 -9.88 -21.60 -8.65
CA ALA A 60 -11.27 -21.80 -9.01
C ALA A 60 -11.41 -22.84 -10.14
N PRO A 61 -12.38 -23.78 -10.07
CA PRO A 61 -12.58 -24.79 -11.11
C PRO A 61 -12.82 -24.21 -12.50
N SER A 62 -13.68 -23.18 -12.63
CA SER A 62 -13.93 -22.52 -13.90
C SER A 62 -12.69 -21.85 -14.50
N PHE A 63 -11.81 -21.29 -13.66
CA PHE A 63 -10.53 -20.73 -14.12
C PHE A 63 -9.64 -21.82 -14.74
N GLN A 64 -9.52 -22.96 -14.06
CA GLN A 64 -8.71 -24.08 -14.54
C GLN A 64 -9.28 -24.67 -15.83
N SER A 65 -10.60 -24.84 -15.90
CA SER A 65 -11.30 -25.33 -17.09
C SER A 65 -11.12 -24.40 -18.30
N HIS A 66 -11.34 -23.10 -18.10
CA HIS A 66 -11.25 -22.08 -19.17
C HIS A 66 -9.85 -22.01 -19.80
N PHE A 67 -8.80 -22.12 -18.99
CA PHE A 67 -7.41 -22.08 -19.48
C PHE A 67 -6.82 -23.47 -19.80
N GLY A 68 -7.63 -24.54 -19.75
CA GLY A 68 -7.20 -25.91 -20.09
C GLY A 68 -6.12 -26.46 -19.14
N ILE A 69 -6.19 -26.09 -17.85
CA ILE A 69 -5.31 -26.56 -16.79
C ILE A 69 -5.90 -27.87 -16.25
N ASP A 70 -5.21 -29.00 -16.47
CA ASP A 70 -5.63 -30.29 -15.95
C ASP A 70 -5.39 -30.35 -14.43
N PRO A 71 -6.43 -30.55 -13.60
CA PRO A 71 -6.28 -30.65 -12.14
C PRO A 71 -5.39 -31.83 -11.68
N ASN A 72 -5.16 -32.81 -12.55
CA ASN A 72 -4.29 -33.96 -12.25
C ASN A 72 -2.80 -33.63 -12.46
N ASP A 73 -2.49 -32.62 -13.27
CA ASP A 73 -1.12 -32.15 -13.51
C ASP A 73 -0.78 -30.99 -12.57
N LYS A 74 -0.56 -31.34 -11.29
CA LYS A 74 -0.20 -30.38 -10.23
C LYS A 74 1.05 -29.57 -10.54
N LEU A 75 1.96 -30.11 -11.37
CA LEU A 75 3.22 -29.44 -11.69
C LEU A 75 2.96 -28.29 -12.68
N LYS A 76 2.17 -28.57 -13.72
CA LYS A 76 1.73 -27.54 -14.67
C LYS A 76 0.81 -26.50 -14.05
N GLU A 77 -0.09 -26.90 -13.16
CA GLU A 77 -0.92 -25.97 -12.37
C GLU A 77 -0.06 -25.00 -11.55
N ALA A 78 0.92 -25.54 -10.81
CA ALA A 78 1.83 -24.72 -10.00
C ALA A 78 2.67 -23.77 -10.85
N ASP A 79 3.18 -24.23 -12.00
CA ASP A 79 3.97 -23.41 -12.92
C ASP A 79 3.15 -22.26 -13.51
N ILE A 80 1.91 -22.53 -13.94
CA ILE A 80 1.02 -21.48 -14.50
C ILE A 80 0.66 -20.48 -13.40
N ASN A 81 0.21 -20.95 -12.23
CA ASN A 81 -0.20 -20.10 -11.12
C ASN A 81 0.96 -19.23 -10.62
N GLY A 82 2.14 -19.84 -10.44
CA GLY A 82 3.36 -19.13 -10.08
C GLY A 82 3.77 -18.09 -11.12
N THR A 83 3.62 -18.40 -12.41
CA THR A 83 3.90 -17.47 -13.51
C THR A 83 2.95 -16.28 -13.49
N ILE A 84 1.63 -16.49 -13.35
CA ILE A 84 0.63 -15.41 -13.29
C ILE A 84 0.96 -14.42 -12.16
N VAL A 85 1.34 -14.93 -10.99
CA VAL A 85 1.71 -14.10 -9.83
C VAL A 85 3.02 -13.35 -10.08
N SER A 86 4.01 -14.02 -10.68
CA SER A 86 5.36 -13.47 -10.85
C SER A 86 5.46 -12.41 -11.95
N VAL A 87 4.70 -12.53 -13.04
CA VAL A 87 4.74 -11.55 -14.14
C VAL A 87 4.21 -10.18 -13.73
N LEU A 88 3.29 -10.12 -12.76
CA LEU A 88 2.87 -8.86 -12.14
C LEU A 88 4.05 -8.14 -11.48
N GLN A 89 4.93 -8.88 -10.80
CA GLN A 89 6.12 -8.30 -10.14
C GLN A 89 7.13 -7.74 -11.13
N ILE A 90 7.27 -8.36 -12.31
CA ILE A 90 8.09 -7.82 -13.40
C ILE A 90 7.52 -6.46 -13.84
N GLY A 91 6.20 -6.38 -14.03
CA GLY A 91 5.52 -5.10 -14.28
C GLY A 91 5.79 -4.08 -13.17
N CYS A 92 5.67 -4.49 -11.90
CA CYS A 92 5.90 -3.63 -10.75
C CYS A 92 7.33 -3.04 -10.71
N LEU A 93 8.34 -3.84 -11.06
CA LEU A 93 9.73 -3.41 -11.13
C LEU A 93 9.91 -2.24 -12.11
N PHE A 94 9.45 -2.41 -13.35
CA PHE A 94 9.56 -1.37 -14.36
C PHE A 94 8.68 -0.16 -14.04
N GLY A 95 7.48 -0.39 -13.49
CA GLY A 95 6.59 0.67 -13.03
C GLY A 95 7.24 1.56 -11.97
N ALA A 96 7.84 0.96 -10.94
CA ALA A 96 8.51 1.69 -9.87
C ALA A 96 9.77 2.44 -10.35
N LEU A 97 10.54 1.87 -11.28
CA LEU A 97 11.73 2.52 -11.85
C LEU A 97 11.36 3.75 -12.71
N LEU A 98 10.30 3.64 -13.51
CA LEU A 98 9.84 4.74 -14.36
C LEU A 98 9.15 5.84 -13.54
N ALA A 99 8.44 5.46 -12.48
CA ALA A 99 7.61 6.35 -11.66
C ALA A 99 8.33 7.62 -11.19
N THR A 100 9.54 7.49 -10.64
CA THR A 100 10.30 8.63 -10.09
C THR A 100 10.64 9.65 -11.19
N SER A 101 11.14 9.17 -12.34
CA SER A 101 11.54 10.04 -13.45
C SER A 101 10.32 10.74 -14.07
N THR A 102 9.20 10.01 -14.20
CA THR A 102 7.96 10.59 -14.71
C THR A 102 7.36 11.61 -13.73
N ALA A 103 7.35 11.32 -12.43
CA ALA A 103 6.77 12.22 -11.44
C ALA A 103 7.53 13.52 -11.27
N ASP A 104 8.85 13.49 -11.45
CA ASP A 104 9.64 14.72 -11.46
C ASP A 104 9.34 15.58 -12.70
N ALA A 105 9.10 14.95 -13.86
CA ALA A 105 8.83 15.66 -15.12
C ALA A 105 7.39 16.21 -15.26
N ILE A 106 6.37 15.39 -14.97
CA ILE A 106 4.95 15.75 -15.22
C ILE A 106 4.13 16.00 -13.94
N GLY A 107 4.73 15.83 -12.76
CA GLY A 107 4.06 16.00 -11.47
C GLY A 107 3.58 14.69 -10.85
N ARG A 108 3.44 14.69 -9.52
CA ARG A 108 3.03 13.51 -8.76
C ARG A 108 1.56 13.22 -9.02
N LYS A 109 0.69 14.25 -9.08
CA LYS A 109 -0.74 14.11 -9.36
C LYS A 109 -0.99 13.40 -10.69
N PHE A 110 -0.40 13.92 -11.76
CA PHE A 110 -0.61 13.38 -13.11
C PHE A 110 0.00 11.99 -13.27
N THR A 111 1.15 11.73 -12.65
CA THR A 111 1.78 10.41 -12.74
C THR A 111 0.96 9.34 -12.02
N ILE A 112 0.41 9.64 -10.84
CA ILE A 112 -0.49 8.71 -10.12
C ILE A 112 -1.77 8.47 -10.96
N ALA A 113 -2.33 9.51 -11.58
CA ALA A 113 -3.48 9.34 -12.47
C ALA A 113 -3.15 8.43 -13.68
N CYS A 114 -2.04 8.69 -14.38
CA CYS A 114 -1.59 7.84 -15.49
C CYS A 114 -1.35 6.39 -15.04
N ALA A 115 -0.71 6.18 -13.90
CA ALA A 115 -0.46 4.85 -13.35
C ALA A 115 -1.77 4.11 -13.05
N SER A 116 -2.76 4.79 -12.45
CA SER A 116 -4.08 4.19 -12.19
C SER A 116 -4.83 3.85 -13.48
N PHE A 117 -4.73 4.68 -14.52
CA PHE A 117 -5.29 4.37 -15.84
C PHE A 117 -4.63 3.13 -16.47
N VAL A 118 -3.30 3.03 -16.39
CA VAL A 118 -2.55 1.83 -16.85
C VAL A 118 -3.02 0.58 -16.10
N SER A 119 -3.25 0.68 -14.79
CA SER A 119 -3.84 -0.43 -14.01
C SER A 119 -5.24 -0.81 -14.47
N VAL A 120 -6.11 0.16 -14.80
CA VAL A 120 -7.44 -0.11 -15.38
C VAL A 120 -7.31 -0.89 -16.70
N VAL A 121 -6.44 -0.45 -17.61
CA VAL A 121 -6.21 -1.15 -18.88
C VAL A 121 -5.72 -2.57 -18.64
N GLY A 122 -4.76 -2.76 -17.73
CA GLY A 122 -4.27 -4.09 -17.35
C GLY A 122 -5.37 -4.98 -16.77
N GLY A 123 -6.25 -4.44 -15.92
CA GLY A 123 -7.41 -5.15 -15.39
C GLY A 123 -8.40 -5.57 -16.49
N VAL A 124 -8.69 -4.69 -17.46
CA VAL A 124 -9.59 -5.01 -18.58
C VAL A 124 -9.05 -6.19 -19.40
N PHE A 125 -7.74 -6.22 -19.64
CA PHE A 125 -7.10 -7.34 -20.35
C PHE A 125 -7.26 -8.67 -19.60
N GLN A 126 -7.14 -8.64 -18.27
CA GLN A 126 -7.34 -9.83 -17.42
C GLN A 126 -8.79 -10.30 -17.43
N ILE A 127 -9.77 -9.39 -17.40
CA ILE A 127 -11.20 -9.72 -17.43
C ILE A 127 -11.60 -10.35 -18.77
N ILE A 128 -11.09 -9.82 -19.89
CA ILE A 128 -11.38 -10.37 -21.22
C ILE A 128 -10.81 -11.79 -21.31
N GLY A 129 -9.54 -11.97 -20.94
CA GLY A 129 -8.95 -13.26 -20.60
C GLY A 129 -9.18 -14.39 -21.62
N TYR A 130 -9.09 -14.10 -22.92
CA TYR A 130 -9.32 -15.12 -23.97
C TYR A 130 -8.31 -16.27 -23.93
N ASP A 131 -7.07 -15.99 -23.54
CA ASP A 131 -5.97 -16.95 -23.47
C ASP A 131 -4.98 -16.55 -22.35
N LEU A 132 -4.16 -17.50 -21.91
CA LEU A 132 -3.12 -17.31 -20.90
C LEU A 132 -2.16 -16.17 -21.28
N GLY A 133 -1.83 -16.02 -22.57
CA GLY A 133 -1.00 -14.91 -23.04
C GLY A 133 -1.61 -13.53 -22.75
N MET A 134 -2.92 -13.39 -22.90
CA MET A 134 -3.64 -12.15 -22.60
C MET A 134 -3.71 -11.90 -21.09
N MET A 135 -3.87 -12.96 -20.28
CA MET A 135 -3.80 -12.90 -18.83
C MET A 135 -2.41 -12.41 -18.37
N TYR A 136 -1.33 -12.96 -18.93
CA TYR A 136 0.04 -12.53 -18.62
C TYR A 136 0.29 -11.07 -19.03
N ALA A 137 -0.14 -10.67 -20.23
CA ALA A 137 -0.02 -9.29 -20.69
C ALA A 137 -0.79 -8.32 -19.77
N GLY A 138 -2.03 -8.68 -19.39
CA GLY A 138 -2.84 -7.89 -18.47
C GLY A 138 -2.21 -7.74 -17.09
N ARG A 139 -1.58 -8.80 -16.56
CA ARG A 139 -0.83 -8.77 -15.29
C ARG A 139 0.42 -7.89 -15.36
N ILE A 140 1.18 -7.94 -16.46
CA ILE A 140 2.36 -7.06 -16.65
C ILE A 140 1.92 -5.60 -16.71
N ILE A 141 0.87 -5.29 -17.50
CA ILE A 141 0.34 -3.93 -17.64
C ILE A 141 -0.22 -3.44 -16.31
N SER A 142 -0.99 -4.26 -15.59
CA SER A 142 -1.50 -3.90 -14.25
C SER A 142 -0.34 -3.63 -13.28
N GLY A 143 0.67 -4.50 -13.31
CA GLY A 143 1.90 -4.37 -12.52
C GLY A 143 2.66 -3.07 -12.80
N LEU A 144 2.74 -2.60 -14.05
CA LEU A 144 3.36 -1.31 -14.36
C LEU A 144 2.68 -0.15 -13.62
N GLY A 145 1.35 -0.13 -13.60
CA GLY A 145 0.58 0.88 -12.87
C GLY A 145 0.72 0.74 -11.36
N VAL A 146 0.48 -0.46 -10.82
CA VAL A 146 0.51 -0.74 -9.37
C VAL A 146 1.91 -0.55 -8.77
N GLY A 147 2.96 -0.94 -9.49
CA GLY A 147 4.35 -0.68 -9.12
C GLY A 147 4.67 0.81 -9.05
N ALA A 148 4.21 1.59 -10.04
CA ALA A 148 4.36 3.04 -9.99
C ALA A 148 3.62 3.65 -8.79
N LEU A 149 2.39 3.21 -8.53
CA LEU A 149 1.62 3.66 -7.36
C LEU A 149 2.35 3.37 -6.04
N SER A 150 3.02 2.21 -5.92
CA SER A 150 3.76 1.82 -4.71
C SER A 150 4.92 2.77 -4.35
N ALA A 151 5.51 3.44 -5.35
CA ALA A 151 6.55 4.44 -5.15
C ALA A 151 5.96 5.84 -4.95
N LEU A 152 4.93 6.19 -5.74
CA LEU A 152 4.41 7.56 -5.84
C LEU A 152 3.47 7.95 -4.72
N VAL A 153 2.62 7.04 -4.26
CA VAL A 153 1.62 7.37 -3.25
C VAL A 153 2.27 7.71 -1.90
N PRO A 154 3.21 6.90 -1.36
CA PRO A 154 3.92 7.28 -0.13
C PRO A 154 4.66 8.61 -0.29
N LEU A 155 5.24 8.87 -1.46
CA LEU A 155 5.92 10.13 -1.77
C LEU A 155 4.94 11.30 -1.71
N TYR A 156 3.85 11.24 -2.47
CA TYR A 156 2.80 12.26 -2.53
C TYR A 156 2.23 12.56 -1.14
N VAL A 157 1.84 11.52 -0.40
CA VAL A 157 1.32 11.64 0.98
C VAL A 157 2.36 12.32 1.88
N SER A 158 3.63 11.96 1.75
CA SER A 158 4.69 12.54 2.58
C SER A 158 5.00 14.01 2.25
N GLU A 159 4.70 14.47 1.03
CA GLU A 159 4.88 15.85 0.58
C GLU A 159 3.69 16.76 0.94
N ILE A 160 2.48 16.21 1.06
CA ILE A 160 1.30 16.96 1.51
C ILE A 160 1.13 16.97 3.04
N ALA A 161 1.69 15.97 3.73
CA ALA A 161 1.54 15.80 5.16
C ALA A 161 2.23 16.91 5.96
N HIS A 162 1.55 17.42 6.99
CA HIS A 162 2.17 18.29 7.99
C HIS A 162 3.08 17.45 8.92
N GLN A 163 4.13 18.07 9.48
CA GLN A 163 5.14 17.38 10.30
C GLN A 163 4.51 16.60 11.48
N ASN A 164 3.49 17.18 12.12
CA ASN A 164 2.81 16.57 13.28
C ASN A 164 1.97 15.34 12.93
N HIS A 165 1.44 15.26 11.70
CA HIS A 165 0.51 14.21 11.27
C HIS A 165 1.13 13.25 10.26
N ARG A 166 2.43 13.39 9.98
CA ARG A 166 3.14 12.61 8.95
C ARG A 166 3.19 11.11 9.27
N GLY A 167 3.22 10.75 10.55
CA GLY A 167 3.13 9.36 11.01
C GLY A 167 1.78 8.73 10.63
N LEU A 168 0.68 9.38 11.02
CA LEU A 168 -0.69 8.95 10.71
C LEU A 168 -0.93 8.84 9.20
N LEU A 169 -0.64 9.92 8.46
CA LEU A 169 -0.86 9.97 7.01
C LEU A 169 0.02 8.95 6.28
N GLY A 170 1.28 8.79 6.69
CA GLY A 170 2.16 7.75 6.15
C GLY A 170 1.67 6.32 6.45
N GLY A 171 1.02 6.12 7.59
CA GLY A 171 0.43 4.84 7.98
C GLY A 171 -0.83 4.46 7.19
N LEU A 172 -1.59 5.45 6.70
CA LEU A 172 -2.76 5.21 5.86
C LEU A 172 -2.43 4.36 4.62
N TRP A 173 -1.26 4.54 4.02
CA TRP A 173 -0.82 3.71 2.90
C TRP A 173 -0.86 2.21 3.24
N MET A 174 -0.27 1.83 4.38
CA MET A 174 -0.24 0.42 4.83
C MET A 174 -1.63 -0.07 5.20
N PHE A 175 -2.44 0.78 5.82
CA PHE A 175 -3.83 0.45 6.16
C PHE A 175 -4.67 0.16 4.91
N PHE A 176 -4.54 0.97 3.85
CA PHE A 176 -5.25 0.75 2.60
C PHE A 176 -4.78 -0.53 1.90
N ILE A 177 -3.48 -0.88 1.95
CA ILE A 177 -3.00 -2.19 1.48
C ILE A 177 -3.70 -3.34 2.22
N ALA A 178 -3.74 -3.28 3.55
CA ALA A 178 -4.38 -4.33 4.34
C ALA A 178 -5.90 -4.41 4.07
N THR A 179 -6.55 -3.25 3.89
CA THR A 179 -7.97 -3.16 3.54
C THR A 179 -8.26 -3.72 2.15
N GLY A 180 -7.40 -3.42 1.16
CA GLY A 180 -7.52 -3.96 -0.20
C GLY A 180 -7.37 -5.47 -0.23
N LEU A 181 -6.39 -6.00 0.53
CA LEU A 181 -6.18 -7.43 0.67
C LEU A 181 -7.40 -8.12 1.30
N ALA A 182 -7.89 -7.61 2.43
CA ALA A 182 -9.08 -8.14 3.09
C ALA A 182 -10.31 -8.09 2.18
N SER A 183 -10.51 -6.98 1.48
CA SER A 183 -11.63 -6.81 0.54
C SER A 183 -11.58 -7.82 -0.60
N SER A 184 -10.38 -8.14 -1.10
CA SER A 184 -10.21 -9.14 -2.15
C SER A 184 -10.51 -10.56 -1.66
N TYR A 185 -10.05 -10.93 -0.46
CA TYR A 185 -10.38 -12.22 0.14
C TYR A 185 -11.89 -12.41 0.35
N TRP A 186 -12.57 -11.38 0.86
CA TRP A 186 -14.02 -11.41 0.99
C TRP A 186 -14.74 -11.42 -0.36
N ALA A 187 -14.23 -10.70 -1.36
CA ALA A 187 -14.78 -10.76 -2.71
C ALA A 187 -14.70 -12.18 -3.27
N ASN A 188 -13.55 -12.85 -3.16
CA ASN A 188 -13.40 -14.24 -3.61
C ASN A 188 -14.36 -15.19 -2.87
N TYR A 189 -14.51 -15.04 -1.55
CA TYR A 189 -15.44 -15.85 -0.76
C TYR A 189 -16.91 -15.60 -1.14
N ILE A 190 -17.32 -14.33 -1.26
CA ILE A 190 -18.71 -13.98 -1.61
C ILE A 190 -19.06 -14.48 -3.00
N VAL A 191 -18.16 -14.29 -3.99
CA VAL A 191 -18.40 -14.75 -5.35
C VAL A 191 -18.48 -16.28 -5.40
N ARG A 192 -17.66 -16.99 -4.61
CA ARG A 192 -17.74 -18.45 -4.45
C ARG A 192 -19.09 -18.93 -3.91
N LEU A 193 -19.75 -18.17 -3.03
CA LEU A 193 -21.06 -18.53 -2.47
C LEU A 193 -22.22 -18.24 -3.42
N LEU A 194 -22.06 -17.29 -4.35
CA LEU A 194 -23.14 -16.78 -5.19
C LEU A 194 -23.18 -17.40 -6.58
N ILE A 195 -22.06 -17.99 -7.04
CA ILE A 195 -21.87 -18.41 -8.43
C ILE A 195 -21.50 -19.89 -8.48
N GLU A 196 -22.06 -20.58 -9.46
CA GLU A 196 -21.79 -21.99 -9.71
C GLU A 196 -20.35 -22.23 -10.22
N ASP A 197 -19.82 -23.42 -9.94
CA ASP A 197 -18.41 -23.75 -10.20
C ASP A 197 -18.02 -23.76 -11.68
N ASP A 198 -19.00 -23.94 -12.57
CA ASP A 198 -18.80 -24.02 -14.03
C ASP A 198 -18.91 -22.64 -14.72
N ASP A 199 -19.33 -21.60 -14.01
CA ASP A 199 -19.50 -20.27 -14.59
C ASP A 199 -18.17 -19.48 -14.55
N ASP A 200 -17.79 -18.95 -15.71
CA ASP A 200 -16.67 -18.04 -15.90
C ASP A 200 -16.78 -16.76 -15.06
N LEU A 201 -17.99 -16.38 -14.67
CA LEU A 201 -18.22 -15.25 -13.77
C LEU A 201 -17.53 -15.42 -12.41
N LEU A 202 -17.29 -16.66 -11.98
CA LEU A 202 -16.64 -16.98 -10.69
C LEU A 202 -15.25 -16.34 -10.57
N TRP A 203 -14.44 -16.34 -11.63
CA TRP A 203 -13.10 -15.74 -11.62
C TRP A 203 -13.07 -14.33 -12.23
N ARG A 204 -14.03 -13.98 -13.10
CA ARG A 204 -14.10 -12.65 -13.72
C ARG A 204 -14.62 -11.57 -12.77
N ILE A 205 -15.58 -11.86 -11.88
CA ILE A 205 -16.16 -10.83 -10.99
C ILE A 205 -15.14 -10.24 -10.01
N PRO A 206 -14.28 -11.01 -9.32
CA PRO A 206 -13.23 -10.43 -8.49
C PRO A 206 -12.29 -9.49 -9.28
N LEU A 207 -11.95 -9.85 -10.52
CA LEU A 207 -11.16 -8.99 -11.42
C LEU A 207 -11.93 -7.73 -11.85
N ILE A 208 -13.25 -7.80 -12.03
CA ILE A 208 -14.10 -6.62 -12.29
C ILE A 208 -14.11 -5.68 -11.08
N ILE A 209 -14.26 -6.23 -9.87
CA ILE A 209 -14.26 -5.45 -8.62
C ILE A 209 -12.94 -4.70 -8.45
N GLN A 210 -11.81 -5.29 -8.86
CA GLN A 210 -10.49 -4.64 -8.84
C GLN A 210 -10.44 -3.32 -9.64
N ILE A 211 -11.16 -3.24 -10.76
CA ILE A 211 -11.11 -2.06 -11.64
C ILE A 211 -11.82 -0.85 -11.01
N ILE A 212 -12.86 -1.08 -10.22
CA ILE A 212 -13.67 -0.01 -9.61
C ILE A 212 -12.81 0.97 -8.80
N PRO A 213 -12.00 0.55 -7.80
CA PRO A 213 -11.14 1.45 -7.06
C PRO A 213 -10.05 2.10 -7.93
N ALA A 214 -9.64 1.48 -9.04
CA ALA A 214 -8.68 2.07 -9.97
C ALA A 214 -9.27 3.24 -10.76
N ILE A 215 -10.53 3.10 -11.20
CA ILE A 215 -11.29 4.20 -11.82
C ILE A 215 -11.54 5.31 -10.80
N VAL A 216 -11.92 4.97 -9.56
CA VAL A 216 -12.13 5.96 -8.50
C VAL A 216 -10.84 6.72 -8.18
N LEU A 217 -9.70 6.03 -8.13
CA LEU A 217 -8.40 6.66 -7.97
C LEU A 217 -8.08 7.59 -9.15
N PHE A 218 -8.27 7.12 -10.39
CA PHE A 218 -8.03 7.92 -11.60
C PHE A 218 -8.86 9.22 -11.58
N LEU A 219 -10.17 9.11 -11.39
CA LEU A 219 -11.08 10.26 -11.35
C LEU A 219 -10.79 11.15 -10.13
N GLY A 220 -10.54 10.56 -8.97
CA GLY A 220 -10.21 11.27 -7.73
C GLY A 220 -8.95 12.11 -7.88
N MET A 221 -7.90 11.56 -8.50
CA MET A 221 -6.64 12.27 -8.73
C MET A 221 -6.81 13.48 -9.64
N ILE A 222 -7.78 13.52 -10.57
CA ILE A 222 -8.02 14.68 -11.44
C ILE A 222 -8.46 15.90 -10.62
N PHE A 223 -9.22 15.70 -9.53
CA PHE A 223 -9.72 16.77 -8.66
C PHE A 223 -8.73 17.22 -7.58
N LEU A 224 -7.65 16.46 -7.35
CA LEU A 224 -6.65 16.81 -6.35
C LEU A 224 -5.67 17.89 -6.85
N PHE A 225 -4.85 18.38 -5.92
CA PHE A 225 -3.82 19.38 -6.18
C PHE A 225 -2.47 18.69 -6.40
N GLU A 226 -1.55 19.40 -7.04
CA GLU A 226 -0.16 18.95 -7.12
C GLU A 226 0.58 19.28 -5.82
N THR A 227 1.70 18.61 -5.53
CA THR A 227 2.38 18.83 -4.25
C THR A 227 3.05 20.22 -4.20
N PRO A 228 3.02 20.92 -3.05
CA PRO A 228 3.67 22.23 -2.92
C PRO A 228 5.15 22.18 -3.29
N ARG A 229 5.83 21.10 -2.94
CA ARG A 229 7.25 20.87 -3.26
C ARG A 229 7.48 20.81 -4.77
N TRP A 230 6.65 20.07 -5.52
CA TRP A 230 6.78 20.00 -6.99
C TRP A 230 6.48 21.35 -7.66
N LEU A 231 5.51 22.10 -7.14
CA LEU A 231 5.19 23.43 -7.65
C LEU A 231 6.35 24.42 -7.44
N CYS A 232 7.06 24.31 -6.30
CA CYS A 232 8.27 25.09 -6.05
C CYS A 232 9.42 24.75 -7.01
N THR A 233 9.62 23.48 -7.34
CA THR A 233 10.69 23.08 -8.30
C THR A 233 10.42 23.60 -9.71
N HIS A 234 9.16 23.83 -10.07
CA HIS A 234 8.73 24.35 -11.37
C HIS A 234 8.50 25.87 -11.40
N HIS A 235 9.05 26.61 -10.42
CA HIS A 235 8.93 28.07 -10.31
C HIS A 235 7.47 28.58 -10.19
N GLN A 236 6.52 27.75 -9.74
CA GLN A 236 5.11 28.12 -9.54
C GLN A 236 4.82 28.40 -8.06
N ALA A 237 5.57 29.33 -7.46
CA ALA A 237 5.52 29.62 -6.02
C ALA A 237 4.14 30.11 -5.55
N ASP A 238 3.44 30.92 -6.34
CA ASP A 238 2.11 31.45 -5.98
C ASP A 238 1.08 30.33 -5.86
N LYS A 239 1.10 29.36 -6.78
CA LYS A 239 0.23 28.18 -6.72
C LYS A 239 0.61 27.27 -5.56
N ALA A 240 1.90 27.08 -5.31
CA ALA A 240 2.38 26.30 -4.18
C ALA A 240 1.86 26.87 -2.85
N TYR A 241 1.89 28.20 -2.68
CA TYR A 241 1.34 28.88 -1.51
C TYR A 241 -0.17 28.65 -1.37
N GLN A 242 -0.95 28.81 -2.45
CA GLN A 242 -2.39 28.56 -2.43
C GLN A 242 -2.73 27.11 -2.07
N VAL A 243 -2.00 26.14 -2.61
CA VAL A 243 -2.20 24.72 -2.29
C VAL A 243 -1.82 24.44 -0.84
N LEU A 244 -0.72 24.99 -0.35
CA LEU A 244 -0.29 24.82 1.04
C LEU A 244 -1.32 25.41 2.01
N CYS A 245 -1.87 26.59 1.72
CA CYS A 245 -2.96 27.17 2.50
C CYS A 245 -4.18 26.24 2.59
N LYS A 246 -4.58 25.60 1.48
CA LYS A 246 -5.68 24.62 1.46
C LYS A 246 -5.34 23.35 2.25
N LEU A 247 -4.11 22.85 2.11
CA LEU A 247 -3.61 21.66 2.81
C LEU A 247 -3.41 21.87 4.30
N ARG A 248 -3.25 23.10 4.78
CA ARG A 248 -3.10 23.44 6.20
C ARG A 248 -4.38 24.01 6.81
N GLY A 249 -5.33 24.47 5.99
CA GLY A 249 -6.56 25.12 6.46
C GLY A 249 -6.31 26.50 7.07
N THR A 250 -5.15 27.11 6.82
CA THR A 250 -4.74 28.42 7.35
C THR A 250 -3.97 29.20 6.30
N THR A 251 -3.97 30.53 6.40
CA THR A 251 -3.18 31.43 5.56
C THR A 251 -1.77 31.67 6.12
N ASN A 252 -1.52 31.31 7.39
CA ASN A 252 -0.22 31.49 8.03
C ASN A 252 0.72 30.31 7.72
N VAL A 253 1.06 30.13 6.44
CA VAL A 253 1.96 29.07 5.96
C VAL A 253 3.27 29.62 5.38
N LYS A 254 3.57 30.91 5.60
CA LYS A 254 4.73 31.58 5.01
C LYS A 254 6.05 30.95 5.44
N GLU A 255 6.21 30.67 6.73
CA GLU A 255 7.43 30.05 7.26
C GLU A 255 7.66 28.65 6.67
N GLU A 256 6.61 27.83 6.61
CA GLU A 256 6.69 26.48 6.02
C GLU A 256 6.99 26.56 4.52
N MET A 257 6.36 27.50 3.81
CA MET A 257 6.61 27.75 2.39
C MET A 257 8.07 28.17 2.13
N ASP A 258 8.62 29.06 2.96
CA ASP A 258 10.01 29.50 2.87
C ASP A 258 10.98 28.35 3.16
N GLN A 259 10.68 27.50 4.14
CA GLN A 259 11.46 26.28 4.40
C GLN A 259 11.46 25.33 3.20
N ILE A 260 10.29 25.08 2.59
CA ILE A 260 10.17 24.24 1.39
C ILE A 260 10.99 24.85 0.25
N ARG A 261 10.85 26.16 0.02
CA ARG A 261 11.59 26.86 -1.04
C ARG A 261 13.11 26.77 -0.85
N LEU A 262 13.60 27.06 0.36
CA LEU A 262 15.02 26.97 0.69
C LEU A 262 15.55 25.54 0.51
N SER A 263 14.76 24.52 0.90
CA SER A 263 15.14 23.13 0.70
C SER A 263 15.27 22.78 -0.79
N VAL A 264 14.34 23.23 -1.62
CA VAL A 264 14.34 23.02 -3.07
C VAL A 264 15.51 23.76 -3.74
N GLU A 265 15.77 25.01 -3.36
CA GLU A 265 16.90 25.78 -3.91
C GLU A 265 18.26 25.17 -3.52
N THR A 266 18.38 24.67 -2.28
CA THR A 266 19.58 23.98 -1.81
C THR A 266 19.78 22.67 -2.56
N GLU A 267 18.72 21.89 -2.74
CA GLU A 267 18.75 20.68 -3.55
C GLU A 267 19.11 21.00 -4.99
N ALA A 268 18.51 21.99 -5.64
CA ALA A 268 18.83 22.36 -7.02
C ALA A 268 20.32 22.74 -7.20
N LYS A 269 20.88 23.50 -6.24
CA LYS A 269 22.31 23.87 -6.24
C LYS A 269 23.24 22.66 -6.06
N GLN A 270 22.81 21.64 -5.31
CA GLN A 270 23.56 20.40 -5.11
C GLN A 270 23.33 19.36 -6.23
N THR A 271 22.16 19.42 -6.89
CA THR A 271 21.62 18.43 -7.84
C THR A 271 21.92 18.78 -9.29
N ALA A 272 22.46 19.98 -9.59
CA ALA A 272 22.91 20.36 -10.94
C ALA A 272 23.95 19.40 -11.58
N SER A 273 24.47 18.41 -10.84
CA SER A 273 25.36 17.36 -11.33
C SER A 273 24.90 15.91 -11.04
N THR A 274 23.75 15.68 -10.42
CA THR A 274 23.41 14.34 -9.89
C THR A 274 22.79 13.42 -10.93
N THR A 275 23.65 12.69 -11.63
CA THR A 275 23.28 11.47 -12.38
C THR A 275 22.92 10.34 -11.39
N TRP A 276 22.12 9.35 -11.81
CA TRP A 276 21.91 8.06 -11.11
C TRP A 276 23.21 7.44 -10.51
N LYS A 277 24.38 7.78 -11.07
CA LYS A 277 25.71 7.45 -10.53
C LYS A 277 25.94 7.91 -9.08
N HIS A 278 25.34 9.00 -8.63
CA HIS A 278 25.48 9.50 -7.25
C HIS A 278 24.76 8.63 -6.21
N VAL A 279 23.74 7.86 -6.62
CA VAL A 279 23.07 6.88 -5.75
C VAL A 279 24.06 5.80 -5.31
N PHE A 280 24.95 5.39 -6.23
CA PHE A 280 26.02 4.42 -5.99
C PHE A 280 27.30 5.01 -5.40
N SER A 281 27.29 6.31 -5.03
CA SER A 281 28.47 6.94 -4.43
C SER A 281 28.80 6.36 -3.06
N ILE A 282 30.09 6.42 -2.69
CA ILE A 282 30.58 5.87 -1.42
C ILE A 282 29.95 6.55 -0.19
N HIS A 283 29.48 7.78 -0.33
CA HIS A 283 28.74 8.51 0.70
C HIS A 283 27.32 7.95 0.91
N ASN A 284 26.65 7.55 -0.17
CA ASN A 284 25.28 7.04 -0.13
C ASN A 284 25.19 5.52 0.04
N ARG A 285 26.29 4.77 -0.14
CA ARG A 285 26.30 3.29 -0.08
C ARG A 285 25.66 2.71 1.18
N LYS A 286 25.86 3.33 2.35
CA LYS A 286 25.27 2.85 3.62
C LYS A 286 23.75 3.00 3.61
N ARG A 287 23.23 4.11 3.07
CA ARG A 287 21.79 4.38 2.94
C ARG A 287 21.16 3.45 1.91
N LEU A 288 21.82 3.27 0.77
CA LEU A 288 21.39 2.35 -0.30
C LEU A 288 21.34 0.91 0.21
N LEU A 289 22.42 0.43 0.83
CA LEU A 289 22.49 -0.94 1.38
C LEU A 289 21.42 -1.15 2.45
N LEU A 290 21.27 -0.21 3.39
CA LEU A 290 20.24 -0.34 4.43
C LEU A 290 18.83 -0.39 3.81
N GLY A 291 18.52 0.49 2.86
CA GLY A 291 17.22 0.51 2.19
C GLY A 291 16.94 -0.76 1.39
N CYS A 292 17.89 -1.21 0.57
CA CYS A 292 17.75 -2.41 -0.24
C CYS A 292 17.66 -3.67 0.62
N SER A 293 18.53 -3.80 1.64
CA SER A 293 18.52 -4.95 2.55
C SER A 293 17.23 -5.01 3.36
N LEU A 294 16.69 -3.88 3.83
CA LEU A 294 15.43 -3.87 4.57
C LEU A 294 14.26 -4.34 3.69
N GLN A 295 14.19 -3.90 2.43
CA GLN A 295 13.14 -4.36 1.49
C GLN A 295 13.33 -5.83 1.10
N ALA A 296 14.56 -6.27 0.83
CA ALA A 296 14.85 -7.67 0.53
C ALA A 296 14.49 -8.58 1.72
N LEU A 297 14.91 -8.22 2.93
CA LEU A 297 14.58 -8.97 4.15
C LEU A 297 13.07 -8.99 4.41
N GLN A 298 12.35 -7.90 4.15
CA GLN A 298 10.89 -7.89 4.24
C GLN A 298 10.27 -8.92 3.30
N GLN A 299 10.73 -9.02 2.05
CA GLN A 299 10.22 -10.04 1.12
C GLN A 299 10.59 -11.46 1.54
N MET A 300 11.80 -11.66 2.07
CA MET A 300 12.28 -12.95 2.57
C MET A 300 11.52 -13.46 3.80
N THR A 301 10.71 -12.63 4.45
CA THR A 301 9.81 -13.10 5.51
C THR A 301 8.75 -14.08 5.01
N GLY A 302 8.54 -14.18 3.69
CA GLY A 302 7.51 -15.07 3.11
C GLY A 302 6.08 -14.52 3.22
N THR A 303 5.89 -13.27 3.68
CA THR A 303 4.56 -12.68 3.83
C THR A 303 3.74 -12.72 2.53
N ASN A 304 4.40 -12.52 1.38
CA ASN A 304 3.72 -12.55 0.09
C ASN A 304 3.30 -13.96 -0.33
N VAL A 305 4.07 -15.00 0.01
CA VAL A 305 3.66 -16.39 -0.22
C VAL A 305 2.39 -16.69 0.56
N ILE A 306 2.32 -16.26 1.82
CA ILE A 306 1.11 -16.40 2.64
C ILE A 306 -0.04 -15.61 2.01
N ASN A 307 0.18 -14.37 1.55
CA ASN A 307 -0.91 -13.56 1.02
C ASN A 307 -1.48 -14.10 -0.31
N TYR A 308 -0.62 -14.55 -1.22
CA TYR A 308 -1.05 -15.06 -2.54
C TYR A 308 -1.68 -16.45 -2.45
N PHE A 309 -1.10 -17.31 -1.62
CA PHE A 309 -1.45 -18.72 -1.55
C PHE A 309 -2.14 -19.08 -0.23
N SER A 310 -2.72 -18.11 0.49
CA SER A 310 -3.39 -18.36 1.76
C SER A 310 -4.42 -19.48 1.70
N PRO A 311 -5.28 -19.60 0.65
CA PRO A 311 -6.24 -20.71 0.61
C PRO A 311 -5.52 -22.07 0.57
N ILE A 312 -4.45 -22.18 -0.23
CA ILE A 312 -3.63 -23.39 -0.34
C ILE A 312 -2.91 -23.71 0.98
N VAL A 313 -2.41 -22.68 1.67
CA VAL A 313 -1.76 -22.85 2.97
C VAL A 313 -2.79 -23.33 4.01
N PHE A 314 -3.97 -22.73 4.07
CA PHE A 314 -5.04 -23.17 4.97
C PHE A 314 -5.53 -24.58 4.66
N ARG A 315 -5.60 -24.95 3.38
CA ARG A 315 -5.86 -26.32 2.94
C ARG A 315 -4.82 -27.31 3.46
N SER A 316 -3.54 -26.94 3.40
CA SER A 316 -2.45 -27.76 3.91
C SER A 316 -2.47 -27.97 5.42
N ILE A 317 -3.12 -27.06 6.18
CA ILE A 317 -3.27 -27.14 7.64
C ILE A 317 -4.44 -28.07 8.04
N GLY A 318 -5.33 -28.44 7.10
CA GLY A 318 -6.40 -29.41 7.33
C GLY A 318 -7.82 -28.89 7.10
N LEU A 319 -7.99 -27.69 6.53
CA LEU A 319 -9.29 -27.24 6.03
C LEU A 319 -9.56 -27.92 4.69
N SER A 320 -10.64 -28.71 4.60
CA SER A 320 -10.90 -29.58 3.45
C SER A 320 -11.93 -29.04 2.47
N SER A 321 -12.70 -28.01 2.84
CA SER A 321 -13.68 -27.36 1.96
C SER A 321 -13.17 -26.01 1.45
N SER A 322 -13.32 -25.79 0.14
CA SER A 322 -12.93 -24.53 -0.52
C SER A 322 -13.60 -23.30 0.11
N GLU A 323 -14.85 -23.43 0.56
CA GLU A 323 -15.56 -22.38 1.29
C GLU A 323 -14.89 -22.06 2.64
N ALA A 324 -14.50 -23.07 3.42
CA ALA A 324 -13.84 -22.84 4.71
C ALA A 324 -12.42 -22.27 4.55
N GLU A 325 -11.70 -22.66 3.49
CA GLU A 325 -10.39 -22.08 3.14
C GLU A 325 -10.50 -20.59 2.81
N LEU A 326 -11.47 -20.21 1.97
CA LEU A 326 -11.72 -18.83 1.59
C LEU A 326 -12.27 -18.00 2.76
N PHE A 327 -13.12 -18.58 3.60
CA PHE A 327 -13.60 -17.93 4.82
C PHE A 327 -12.45 -17.66 5.81
N ALA A 328 -11.60 -18.66 6.06
CA ALA A 328 -10.42 -18.49 6.92
C ALA A 328 -9.46 -17.43 6.37
N THR A 329 -9.28 -17.41 5.06
CA THR A 329 -8.52 -16.37 4.36
C THR A 329 -9.14 -14.97 4.54
N GLY A 330 -10.48 -14.85 4.46
CA GLY A 330 -11.20 -13.60 4.75
C GLY A 330 -10.99 -13.11 6.18
N MET A 331 -11.04 -14.02 7.16
CA MET A 331 -10.77 -13.71 8.57
C MET A 331 -9.32 -13.30 8.81
N TYR A 332 -8.35 -13.98 8.20
CA TYR A 332 -6.94 -13.56 8.19
C TYR A 332 -6.78 -12.12 7.71
N GLY A 333 -7.46 -11.74 6.62
CA GLY A 333 -7.46 -10.37 6.10
C GLY A 333 -7.96 -9.34 7.12
N ILE A 334 -9.05 -9.64 7.83
CA ILE A 334 -9.62 -8.74 8.85
C ILE A 334 -8.68 -8.60 10.05
N VAL A 335 -8.14 -9.71 10.56
CA VAL A 335 -7.17 -9.68 11.67
C VAL A 335 -5.96 -8.83 11.27
N LYS A 336 -5.41 -9.05 10.08
CA LYS A 336 -4.30 -8.26 9.55
C LYS A 336 -4.63 -6.78 9.44
N MET A 337 -5.82 -6.42 8.94
CA MET A 337 -6.26 -5.03 8.85
C MET A 337 -6.33 -4.35 10.22
N ILE A 338 -6.88 -5.03 11.24
CA ILE A 338 -6.97 -4.53 12.62
C ILE A 338 -5.57 -4.37 13.23
N VAL A 339 -4.70 -5.37 13.07
CA VAL A 339 -3.32 -5.34 13.59
C VAL A 339 -2.52 -4.22 12.93
N VAL A 340 -2.65 -4.02 11.62
CA VAL A 340 -2.01 -2.90 10.90
C VAL A 340 -2.52 -1.56 11.44
N LEU A 341 -3.83 -1.42 11.63
CA LEU A 341 -4.44 -0.21 12.18
C LEU A 341 -3.85 0.14 13.55
N ILE A 342 -3.86 -0.81 14.49
CA ILE A 342 -3.27 -0.65 15.82
C ILE A 342 -1.76 -0.37 15.72
N GLY A 343 -1.09 -1.06 14.80
CA GLY A 343 0.33 -0.94 14.52
C GLY A 343 0.74 0.49 14.20
N PHE A 344 0.15 1.07 13.15
CA PHE A 344 0.55 2.39 12.70
C PHE A 344 0.01 3.52 13.58
N SER A 345 -1.17 3.36 14.19
CA SER A 345 -1.78 4.43 14.98
C SER A 345 -1.28 4.51 16.42
N PHE A 346 -0.80 3.40 16.99
CA PHE A 346 -0.44 3.34 18.42
C PHE A 346 0.96 2.77 18.66
N LEU A 347 1.31 1.64 18.04
CA LEU A 347 2.56 0.96 18.36
C LEU A 347 3.79 1.74 17.85
N ILE A 348 3.73 2.31 16.65
CA ILE A 348 4.85 3.06 16.07
C ILE A 348 5.19 4.29 16.91
N ASP A 349 4.19 5.05 17.33
CA ASP A 349 4.40 6.30 18.09
C ASP A 349 4.86 6.01 19.53
N ARG A 350 4.41 4.89 20.12
CA ARG A 350 4.74 4.54 21.51
C ARG A 350 6.08 3.83 21.67
N PHE A 351 6.40 2.88 20.80
CA PHE A 351 7.59 2.02 20.93
C PHE A 351 8.69 2.36 19.93
N GLY A 352 8.41 3.21 18.95
CA GLY A 352 9.33 3.54 17.88
C GLY A 352 9.49 2.40 16.86
N ARG A 353 10.17 2.71 15.75
CA ARG A 353 10.24 1.83 14.58
C ARG A 353 11.19 0.63 14.73
N ARG A 354 12.36 0.83 15.34
CA ARG A 354 13.41 -0.21 15.43
C ARG A 354 13.03 -1.36 16.37
N PRO A 355 12.51 -1.13 17.59
CA PRO A 355 12.08 -2.22 18.48
C PRO A 355 10.94 -3.02 17.86
N LEU A 356 10.00 -2.35 17.19
CA LEU A 356 8.87 -3.00 16.52
C LEU A 356 9.32 -3.92 15.39
N LEU A 357 10.31 -3.50 14.59
CA LEU A 357 10.90 -4.33 13.52
C LEU A 357 11.59 -5.58 14.08
N ILE A 358 12.39 -5.44 15.14
CA ILE A 358 13.13 -6.56 15.75
C ILE A 358 12.16 -7.52 16.45
N GLY A 359 11.28 -6.99 17.30
CA GLY A 359 10.29 -7.79 18.04
C GLY A 359 9.32 -8.51 17.09
N GLY A 360 8.83 -7.81 16.05
CA GLY A 360 7.98 -8.40 15.03
C GLY A 360 8.68 -9.51 14.24
N GLY A 361 9.97 -9.33 13.91
CA GLY A 361 10.77 -10.37 13.24
C GLY A 361 10.96 -11.62 14.09
N ILE A 362 11.23 -11.47 15.39
CA ILE A 362 11.36 -12.61 16.32
C ILE A 362 10.01 -13.33 16.47
N ALA A 363 8.92 -12.59 16.67
CA ALA A 363 7.58 -13.15 16.77
C ALA A 363 7.20 -13.93 15.51
N LEU A 364 7.47 -13.35 14.33
CA LEU A 364 7.21 -14.01 13.05
C LEU A 364 8.02 -15.31 12.91
N ALA A 365 9.30 -15.31 13.29
CA ALA A 365 10.13 -16.51 13.25
C ALA A 365 9.57 -17.63 14.15
N ILE A 366 9.13 -17.29 15.36
CA ILE A 366 8.49 -18.25 16.27
C ILE A 366 7.20 -18.80 15.64
N CYS A 367 6.32 -17.93 15.12
CA CYS A 367 5.05 -18.35 14.53
C CYS A 367 5.25 -19.26 13.32
N LEU A 368 6.16 -18.92 12.40
CA LEU A 368 6.45 -19.76 11.22
C LEU A 368 7.05 -21.11 11.60
N CYS A 369 7.93 -21.17 12.61
CA CYS A 369 8.42 -22.43 13.15
C CYS A 369 7.28 -23.27 13.74
N SER A 370 6.38 -22.65 14.50
CA SER A 370 5.20 -23.32 15.06
C SER A 370 4.27 -23.86 13.97
N VAL A 371 3.97 -23.09 12.93
CA VAL A 371 3.16 -23.53 11.77
C VAL A 371 3.84 -24.72 11.08
N SER A 372 5.16 -24.67 10.86
CA SER A 372 5.90 -25.78 10.25
C SER A 372 5.79 -27.08 11.07
N VAL A 373 5.85 -26.99 12.39
CA VAL A 373 5.68 -28.15 13.29
C VAL A 373 4.24 -28.68 13.21
N CYS A 374 3.23 -27.81 13.24
CA CYS A 374 1.83 -28.19 13.13
C CYS A 374 1.55 -28.94 11.82
N VAL A 375 2.00 -28.41 10.68
CA VAL A 375 1.82 -29.04 9.35
C VAL A 375 2.50 -30.42 9.27
N THR A 376 3.64 -30.60 9.93
CA THR A 376 4.36 -31.89 9.92
C THR A 376 3.65 -32.95 10.77
N LEU A 377 3.02 -32.55 11.89
CA LEU A 377 2.37 -33.46 12.84
C LEU A 377 0.95 -33.88 12.40
N THR A 378 0.30 -33.09 11.54
CA THR A 378 -0.97 -33.46 10.90
C THR A 378 -0.82 -33.53 9.38
N PRO A 379 -0.28 -34.63 8.84
CA PRO A 379 -0.51 -34.94 7.43
C PRO A 379 -2.01 -35.02 7.19
N VAL A 380 -2.48 -34.47 6.07
CA VAL A 380 -3.89 -34.36 5.66
C VAL A 380 -4.50 -35.76 5.47
N GLU A 381 -4.77 -36.47 6.56
CA GLU A 381 -5.72 -37.58 6.56
C GLU A 381 -7.12 -37.02 6.80
N LYS A 382 -8.09 -37.61 6.10
CA LYS A 382 -9.52 -37.25 6.11
C LYS A 382 -10.14 -37.40 7.51
N SER A 383 -9.85 -36.50 8.45
CA SER A 383 -10.62 -36.40 9.69
C SER A 383 -11.81 -35.46 9.49
N GLU A 384 -13.01 -35.94 9.77
CA GLU A 384 -14.26 -35.16 9.71
C GLU A 384 -14.31 -34.02 10.75
N SER A 385 -13.37 -33.99 11.70
CA SER A 385 -13.23 -32.92 12.69
C SER A 385 -11.88 -32.21 12.58
N LEU A 386 -11.89 -30.89 12.81
CA LEU A 386 -10.68 -30.07 12.83
C LEU A 386 -9.80 -30.51 14.02
N SER A 387 -8.61 -31.05 13.74
CA SER A 387 -7.66 -31.43 14.80
C SER A 387 -7.23 -30.19 15.61
N THR A 388 -6.99 -30.35 16.91
CA THR A 388 -6.48 -29.29 17.79
C THR A 388 -5.20 -28.64 17.26
N THR A 389 -4.36 -29.42 16.57
CA THR A 389 -3.15 -28.94 15.89
C THR A 389 -3.43 -28.08 14.66
N ALA A 390 -4.52 -28.34 13.93
CA ALA A 390 -4.97 -27.50 12.82
C ALA A 390 -5.50 -26.14 13.34
N ILE A 391 -6.25 -26.15 14.45
CA ILE A 391 -6.70 -24.92 15.13
C ILE A 391 -5.50 -24.07 15.58
N LEU A 392 -4.49 -24.70 16.18
CA LEU A 392 -3.25 -24.02 16.58
C LEU A 392 -2.48 -23.48 15.37
N GLY A 393 -2.39 -24.23 14.27
CA GLY A 393 -1.77 -23.77 13.03
C GLY A 393 -2.46 -22.54 12.44
N ILE A 394 -3.79 -22.52 12.43
CA ILE A 394 -4.58 -21.36 11.99
C ILE A 394 -4.34 -20.16 12.93
N LEU A 395 -4.26 -20.39 14.24
CA LEU A 395 -4.02 -19.33 15.21
C LEU A 395 -2.63 -18.70 15.09
N PHE A 396 -1.59 -19.48 14.77
CA PHE A 396 -0.25 -18.93 14.49
C PHE A 396 -0.13 -18.25 13.13
N MET A 397 -1.04 -18.54 12.20
CA MET A 397 -1.10 -17.90 10.89
C MET A 397 -1.78 -16.52 10.95
N TYR A 398 -2.78 -16.36 11.83
CA TYR A 398 -3.48 -15.10 12.08
C TYR A 398 -2.62 -14.15 12.93
#